data_AF-A0A959GLA8-F1
#
_entry.id   AF-A0A959GLA8-F1
#
_cell.length_a   1.000
_cell.length_b   1.000
_cell.length_c   1.000
_cell.angle_alpha   90.00
_cell.angle_beta   90.00
_cell.angle_gamma   90.00
#
_symmetry.space_group_name_H-M   'P 1'
#
loop_
_entity.id
_entity.type
_entity.pdbx_description
1 polymer ?
#
loop_
_entity_poly.entity_id
_entity_poly.type
_entity_poly.pdbx_seq_one_letter_code
_entity_poly.pdbx_strand_id
1 'polypeptide(L)'
;MLRPVGLILEIRLRQAWRSVKSVGALWILGLPLATVFYLSTLSTLGKQSTETVATLVLALPLLIHFNRRDLFFLEKQGFPLRLVLLAEYGLLSLVLALPVALLFEHYAALALTLSGALVIAFLPQWKHRTGSGQARPLIFLPYLAFEWHSAMRRYGWLFGLFYLPGLAFGSYTGAPLLSVVLITSLLPGVFDHCEPKELMEPFFFQPRGLWRKLGLHAALLIIAILPLAVVFFIFSPEVWYLMLLALLIGLLYLAFAILYKYAHYFPGRRKVHNSLTAGLFALGLIIPFFAPACLVYLIVLFRKAKKRVVLIYG
;
A
#
# COMPACT_ATOMS: atom_id res chain seq x y z
N MET A 1 16.57 -28.01 -18.34
CA MET A 1 16.65 -26.58 -17.97
C MET A 1 15.29 -25.88 -17.76
N LEU A 2 14.18 -26.35 -18.36
CA LEU A 2 12.86 -25.69 -18.21
C LEU A 2 12.09 -26.03 -16.91
N ARG A 3 12.30 -27.22 -16.32
CA ARG A 3 11.70 -27.63 -15.03
C ARG A 3 11.90 -26.61 -13.88
N PRO A 4 13.13 -26.08 -13.64
CA PRO A 4 13.33 -25.09 -12.57
C PRO A 4 12.59 -23.77 -12.80
N VAL A 5 12.45 -23.34 -14.06
CA VAL A 5 11.72 -22.12 -14.43
C VAL A 5 10.22 -22.29 -14.17
N GLY A 6 9.65 -23.42 -14.60
CA GLY A 6 8.24 -23.75 -14.36
C GLY A 6 7.90 -23.81 -12.86
N LEU A 7 8.78 -24.38 -12.05
CA LEU A 7 8.61 -24.47 -10.61
C LEU A 7 8.61 -23.08 -9.94
N ILE A 8 9.47 -22.15 -10.38
CA ILE A 8 9.45 -20.78 -9.87
C ILE A 8 8.16 -20.07 -10.26
N LEU A 9 7.74 -20.17 -11.52
CA LEU A 9 6.48 -19.56 -11.99
C LEU A 9 5.28 -20.10 -11.20
N GLU A 10 5.25 -21.39 -10.90
CA GLU A 10 4.23 -21.98 -10.04
C GLU A 10 4.27 -21.41 -8.62
N ILE A 11 5.45 -21.28 -8.02
CA ILE A 11 5.61 -20.62 -6.71
C ILE A 11 5.09 -19.19 -6.77
N ARG A 12 5.38 -18.43 -7.83
CA ARG A 12 4.89 -17.06 -8.02
C ARG A 12 3.38 -17.01 -8.16
N LEU A 13 2.78 -17.89 -8.94
CA LEU A 13 1.33 -17.99 -9.07
C LEU A 13 0.67 -18.35 -7.73
N ARG A 14 1.25 -19.30 -6.97
CA ARG A 14 0.78 -19.63 -5.62
C ARG A 14 0.99 -18.46 -4.63
N GLN A 15 2.04 -17.65 -4.79
CA GLN A 15 2.23 -16.42 -4.01
C GLN A 15 1.18 -15.37 -4.37
N ALA A 16 0.98 -15.09 -5.66
CA ALA A 16 -0.04 -14.18 -6.17
C ALA A 16 -1.43 -14.60 -5.71
N TRP A 17 -1.77 -15.89 -5.80
CA TRP A 17 -3.04 -16.44 -5.33
C TRP A 17 -3.22 -16.33 -3.82
N ARG A 18 -2.16 -16.51 -3.02
CA ARG A 18 -2.19 -16.27 -1.58
C ARG A 18 -2.40 -14.78 -1.26
N SER A 19 -1.72 -13.89 -1.99
CA SER A 19 -1.95 -12.45 -1.90
C SER A 19 -3.38 -12.10 -2.28
N VAL A 20 -3.92 -12.76 -3.31
CA VAL A 20 -5.31 -12.59 -3.72
C VAL A 20 -6.22 -13.00 -2.55
N LYS A 21 -6.15 -14.25 -2.10
CA LYS A 21 -6.95 -14.75 -0.97
C LYS A 21 -6.84 -13.91 0.30
N SER A 22 -5.69 -13.30 0.58
CA SER A 22 -5.46 -12.48 1.78
C SER A 22 -6.30 -11.19 1.84
N VAL A 23 -6.82 -10.72 0.71
CA VAL A 23 -7.73 -9.56 0.63
C VAL A 23 -9.13 -9.87 1.17
N GLY A 24 -9.55 -11.14 1.09
CA GLY A 24 -10.89 -11.57 1.54
C GLY A 24 -12.02 -10.89 0.75
N ALA A 25 -13.06 -10.44 1.44
CA ALA A 25 -14.27 -9.90 0.80
C ALA A 25 -14.06 -8.62 -0.03
N LEU A 26 -12.92 -7.94 0.10
CA LEU A 26 -12.61 -6.75 -0.70
C LEU A 26 -12.37 -7.04 -2.18
N TRP A 27 -12.33 -8.32 -2.63
CA TRP A 27 -12.36 -8.66 -4.07
C TRP A 27 -13.58 -8.13 -4.79
N ILE A 28 -14.70 -7.97 -4.09
CA ILE A 28 -15.93 -7.38 -4.65
C ILE A 28 -15.65 -5.96 -5.15
N LEU A 29 -14.72 -5.24 -4.50
CA LEU A 29 -14.24 -3.92 -4.92
C LEU A 29 -13.08 -4.04 -5.91
N GLY A 30 -12.13 -4.94 -5.60
CA GLY A 30 -10.89 -5.07 -6.34
C GLY A 30 -11.08 -5.53 -7.78
N LEU A 31 -12.00 -6.46 -8.05
CA LEU A 31 -12.21 -6.97 -9.40
C LEU A 31 -12.79 -5.91 -10.35
N PRO A 32 -13.92 -5.24 -10.05
CA PRO A 32 -14.45 -4.19 -10.92
C PRO A 32 -13.45 -3.04 -11.12
N LEU A 33 -12.73 -2.64 -10.07
CA LEU A 33 -11.71 -1.59 -10.18
C LEU A 33 -10.55 -2.04 -11.07
N ALA A 34 -10.07 -3.27 -10.90
CA ALA A 34 -9.00 -3.81 -11.73
C ALA A 34 -9.42 -3.97 -13.18
N THR A 35 -10.67 -4.38 -13.47
CA THR A 35 -11.16 -4.52 -14.84
C THR A 35 -11.31 -3.16 -15.51
N VAL A 36 -11.94 -2.18 -14.86
CA VAL A 36 -12.07 -0.82 -15.40
C VAL A 36 -10.69 -0.21 -15.62
N PHE A 37 -9.77 -0.33 -14.65
CA PHE A 37 -8.40 0.15 -14.78
C PHE A 37 -7.64 -0.53 -15.92
N TYR A 38 -7.77 -1.84 -16.06
CA TYR A 38 -7.13 -2.61 -17.11
C TYR A 38 -7.66 -2.21 -18.50
N LEU A 39 -8.98 -2.15 -18.68
CA LEU A 39 -9.59 -1.76 -19.94
C LEU A 39 -9.29 -0.30 -20.30
N SER A 40 -9.31 0.61 -19.32
CA SER A 40 -8.95 2.00 -19.57
C SER A 40 -7.48 2.12 -19.98
N THR A 41 -6.58 1.39 -19.33
CA THR A 41 -5.15 1.34 -19.67
C THR A 41 -4.93 0.79 -21.07
N LEU A 42 -5.61 -0.29 -21.46
CA LEU A 42 -5.55 -0.80 -22.84
C LEU A 42 -6.03 0.25 -23.85
N SER A 43 -7.14 0.92 -23.55
CA SER A 43 -7.73 1.93 -24.44
C SER A 43 -6.85 3.17 -24.61
N THR A 44 -6.12 3.56 -23.56
CA THR A 44 -5.21 4.71 -23.61
C THR A 44 -3.93 4.32 -24.33
N LEU A 45 -3.36 3.14 -24.03
CA LEU A 45 -2.19 2.64 -24.74
C LEU A 45 -2.47 2.46 -26.24
N GLY A 46 -3.63 1.93 -26.62
CA GLY A 46 -3.99 1.75 -28.04
C GLY A 46 -4.15 3.04 -28.85
N LYS A 47 -4.19 4.21 -28.21
CA LYS A 47 -4.22 5.52 -28.88
C LYS A 47 -2.85 6.16 -29.05
N GLN A 48 -1.82 5.56 -28.45
CA GLN A 48 -0.48 6.13 -28.41
C GLN A 48 0.40 5.56 -29.52
N SER A 49 1.56 6.19 -29.74
CA SER A 49 2.53 5.68 -30.71
C SER A 49 3.11 4.33 -30.27
N THR A 50 3.55 3.52 -31.22
CA THR A 50 4.20 2.22 -30.97
C THR A 50 5.35 2.31 -29.96
N GLU A 51 6.18 3.35 -30.05
CA GLU A 51 7.33 3.57 -29.16
C GLU A 51 6.91 3.92 -27.73
N THR A 52 5.87 4.74 -27.59
CA THR A 52 5.35 5.14 -26.28
C THR A 52 4.65 3.97 -25.58
N VAL A 53 3.93 3.13 -26.32
CA VAL A 53 3.39 1.87 -25.79
C VAL A 53 4.51 0.97 -25.28
N ALA A 54 5.55 0.77 -26.09
CA ALA A 54 6.64 -0.12 -25.72
C ALA A 54 7.40 0.36 -24.49
N THR A 55 7.69 1.66 -24.39
CA THR A 55 8.38 2.25 -23.25
C THR A 55 7.54 2.18 -21.97
N LEU A 56 6.24 2.48 -22.02
CA LEU A 56 5.35 2.39 -20.86
C LEU A 56 5.21 0.95 -20.35
N VAL A 57 5.09 -0.03 -21.26
CA VAL A 57 5.01 -1.45 -20.86
C VAL A 57 6.34 -1.94 -20.28
N LEU A 58 7.48 -1.51 -20.84
CA LEU A 58 8.82 -1.87 -20.35
C LEU A 58 9.19 -1.20 -19.02
N ALA A 59 8.56 -0.08 -18.67
CA ALA A 59 8.77 0.57 -17.38
C ALA A 59 8.45 -0.36 -16.20
N LEU A 60 7.43 -1.22 -16.33
CA LEU A 60 7.03 -2.16 -15.27
C LEU A 60 8.10 -3.22 -14.94
N PRO A 61 8.58 -4.05 -15.89
CA PRO A 61 9.65 -5.01 -15.61
C PRO A 61 10.94 -4.31 -15.16
N LEU A 62 11.23 -3.10 -15.66
CA LEU A 62 12.39 -2.32 -15.24
C LEU A 62 12.29 -1.89 -13.76
N LEU A 63 11.14 -1.36 -13.33
CA LEU A 63 10.89 -1.00 -11.93
C LEU A 63 10.93 -2.22 -11.00
N ILE A 64 10.40 -3.35 -11.46
CA ILE A 64 10.45 -4.62 -10.71
C ILE A 64 11.89 -5.11 -10.62
N HIS A 65 12.68 -4.99 -11.69
CA HIS A 65 14.08 -5.35 -11.70
C HIS A 65 14.83 -4.58 -10.63
N PHE A 66 14.81 -3.24 -10.62
CA PHE A 66 15.59 -2.47 -9.65
C PHE A 66 15.14 -2.64 -8.18
N ASN A 67 13.89 -3.00 -7.92
CA ASN A 67 13.38 -3.22 -6.57
C ASN A 67 13.49 -4.68 -6.09
N ARG A 68 14.09 -5.56 -6.89
CA ARG A 68 14.13 -7.00 -6.61
C ARG A 68 15.07 -7.33 -5.44
N ARG A 69 14.61 -8.16 -4.50
CA ARG A 69 15.37 -8.54 -3.29
C ARG A 69 15.69 -10.03 -3.19
N ASP A 70 15.10 -10.84 -4.06
CA ASP A 70 15.17 -12.30 -4.05
C ASP A 70 16.26 -12.87 -4.97
N LEU A 71 16.99 -12.04 -5.73
CA LEU A 71 18.04 -12.52 -6.63
C LEU A 71 19.10 -13.37 -5.90
N PHE A 72 19.55 -12.90 -4.74
CA PHE A 72 20.52 -13.64 -3.92
C PHE A 72 19.99 -15.00 -3.47
N PHE A 73 18.68 -15.09 -3.21
CA PHE A 73 18.03 -16.35 -2.88
C PHE A 73 17.98 -17.29 -4.09
N LEU A 74 17.61 -16.78 -5.27
CA LEU A 74 17.56 -17.56 -6.50
C LEU A 74 18.94 -18.09 -6.91
N GLU A 75 19.97 -17.25 -6.78
CA GLU A 75 21.37 -17.60 -7.05
C GLU A 75 21.87 -18.69 -6.09
N LYS A 76 21.62 -18.54 -4.78
CA LYS A 76 22.02 -19.55 -3.79
C LYS A 76 21.34 -20.90 -3.95
N GLN A 77 20.12 -20.93 -4.49
CA GLN A 77 19.37 -22.16 -4.73
C GLN A 77 19.72 -22.82 -6.08
N GLY A 78 20.68 -22.26 -6.85
CA GLY A 78 21.14 -22.84 -8.11
C GLY A 78 20.19 -22.67 -9.28
N PHE A 79 19.24 -21.73 -9.20
CA PHE A 79 18.34 -21.45 -10.32
C PHE A 79 19.06 -20.70 -11.45
N PRO A 80 18.75 -20.99 -12.73
CA PRO A 80 19.31 -20.24 -13.86
C PRO A 80 18.71 -18.84 -13.91
N LEU A 81 19.35 -17.89 -13.24
CA LEU A 81 18.83 -16.54 -12.96
C LEU A 81 18.27 -15.84 -14.20
N ARG A 82 19.04 -15.83 -15.29
CA ARG A 82 18.70 -15.15 -16.54
C ARG A 82 17.46 -15.74 -17.22
N LEU A 83 17.31 -17.07 -17.20
CA LEU A 83 16.15 -17.74 -17.78
C LEU A 83 14.88 -17.49 -16.95
N VAL A 84 15.02 -17.44 -15.63
CA VAL A 84 13.91 -17.07 -14.73
C VAL A 84 13.48 -15.63 -14.96
N LEU A 85 14.45 -14.70 -15.06
CA LEU A 85 14.19 -13.29 -15.33
C LEU A 85 13.49 -13.10 -16.68
N LEU A 86 13.99 -13.74 -17.73
CA LEU A 86 13.41 -13.67 -19.06
C LEU A 86 11.98 -14.21 -19.09
N ALA A 87 11.72 -15.34 -18.42
CA ALA A 87 10.38 -15.90 -18.33
C ALA A 87 9.42 -14.99 -17.56
N GLU A 88 9.83 -14.44 -16.41
CA GLU A 88 9.00 -13.55 -15.61
C GLU A 88 8.72 -12.22 -16.32
N TYR A 89 9.75 -11.58 -16.90
CA TYR A 89 9.59 -10.31 -17.62
C TYR A 89 8.84 -10.47 -18.93
N GLY A 90 9.12 -11.54 -19.68
CA GLY A 90 8.38 -11.87 -20.89
C GLY A 90 6.90 -12.10 -20.61
N LEU A 91 6.56 -12.89 -19.57
CA LEU A 91 5.17 -13.14 -19.20
C LEU A 91 4.47 -11.85 -18.75
N LEU A 92 5.15 -11.01 -17.96
CA LEU A 92 4.60 -9.74 -17.51
C LEU A 92 4.35 -8.77 -18.67
N SER A 93 5.30 -8.67 -19.60
CA SER A 93 5.16 -7.85 -20.81
C SER A 93 4.06 -8.39 -21.73
N LEU A 94 3.93 -9.71 -21.88
CA LEU A 94 2.88 -10.34 -22.70
C LEU A 94 1.47 -10.00 -22.21
N VAL A 95 1.23 -10.02 -20.90
CA VAL A 95 -0.09 -9.74 -20.32
C VAL A 95 -0.61 -8.35 -20.72
N LEU A 96 0.28 -7.38 -20.96
CA LEU A 96 -0.10 -6.00 -21.33
C LEU A 96 0.06 -5.72 -22.82
N ALA A 97 1.14 -6.19 -23.46
CA ALA A 97 1.44 -5.89 -24.85
C ALA A 97 0.61 -6.72 -25.84
N LEU A 98 0.27 -7.97 -25.52
CA LEU A 98 -0.47 -8.85 -26.43
C LEU A 98 -1.88 -8.34 -26.72
N PRO A 99 -2.71 -7.94 -25.72
CA PRO A 99 -4.02 -7.36 -25.99
C PRO A 99 -3.94 -6.06 -26.79
N VAL A 100 -2.94 -5.21 -26.52
CA VAL A 100 -2.75 -3.96 -27.28
C VAL A 100 -2.42 -4.27 -28.75
N ALA A 101 -1.56 -5.25 -29.01
CA ALA A 101 -1.23 -5.67 -30.36
C ALA A 101 -2.44 -6.27 -31.11
N LEU A 102 -3.26 -7.09 -30.43
CA LEU A 102 -4.41 -7.75 -31.05
C LEU A 102 -5.61 -6.81 -31.28
N LEU A 103 -5.86 -5.88 -30.35
CA LEU A 103 -7.04 -5.00 -30.40
C LEU A 103 -6.80 -3.69 -31.17
N PHE A 104 -5.55 -3.22 -31.23
CA PHE A 104 -5.18 -1.93 -31.82
C PHE A 104 -4.04 -2.05 -32.85
N GLU A 105 -3.74 -3.27 -33.31
CA GLU A 105 -2.79 -3.57 -34.40
C GLU A 105 -1.33 -3.13 -34.16
N HIS A 106 -0.92 -2.90 -32.91
CA HIS A 106 0.45 -2.53 -32.54
C HIS A 106 1.42 -3.73 -32.44
N TYR A 107 1.55 -4.53 -33.49
CA TYR A 107 2.47 -5.70 -33.50
C TYR A 107 3.94 -5.33 -33.31
N ALA A 108 4.37 -4.18 -33.83
CA ALA A 108 5.71 -3.67 -33.61
C ALA A 108 6.00 -3.35 -32.13
N ALA A 109 5.00 -2.89 -31.37
CA ALA A 109 5.16 -2.62 -29.94
C ALA A 109 5.35 -3.92 -29.15
N LEU A 110 4.69 -5.01 -29.57
CA LEU A 110 4.91 -6.34 -29.00
C LEU A 110 6.35 -6.82 -29.21
N ALA A 111 6.89 -6.66 -30.43
CA ALA A 111 8.28 -7.04 -30.70
C ALA A 111 9.29 -6.19 -29.90
N LEU A 112 9.06 -4.88 -29.80
CA LEU A 112 9.91 -3.96 -29.01
C LEU A 112 9.84 -4.26 -27.51
N THR A 113 8.67 -4.61 -26.97
CA THR A 113 8.52 -4.95 -25.55
C THR A 113 9.17 -6.29 -25.20
N LEU A 114 9.06 -7.30 -26.06
CA LEU A 114 9.71 -8.59 -25.83
C LEU A 114 11.24 -8.48 -25.93
N SER A 115 11.76 -7.74 -26.91
CA SER A 115 13.20 -7.47 -27.03
C SER A 115 13.73 -6.63 -25.87
N GLY A 116 12.99 -5.60 -25.44
CA GLY A 116 13.36 -4.81 -24.25
C GLY A 116 13.34 -5.64 -22.96
N ALA A 117 12.37 -6.55 -22.78
CA ALA A 117 12.33 -7.45 -21.64
C ALA A 117 13.55 -8.39 -21.60
N LEU A 118 14.02 -8.83 -22.77
CA LEU A 118 15.27 -9.57 -22.90
C LEU A 118 16.43 -8.72 -22.40
N VAL A 119 16.59 -7.48 -22.86
CA VAL A 119 17.67 -6.58 -22.40
C VAL A 119 17.63 -6.38 -20.88
N ILE A 120 16.45 -6.13 -20.31
CA ILE A 120 16.29 -5.92 -18.86
C ILE A 120 16.72 -7.17 -18.06
N ALA A 121 16.48 -8.38 -18.57
CA ALA A 121 16.89 -9.61 -17.91
C ALA A 121 18.42 -9.75 -17.74
N PHE A 122 19.22 -9.01 -18.52
CA PHE A 122 20.69 -9.03 -18.45
C PHE A 122 21.30 -7.82 -17.72
N LEU A 123 20.49 -6.85 -17.29
CA LEU A 123 21.00 -5.69 -16.56
C LEU A 123 21.54 -6.08 -15.16
N PRO A 124 22.65 -5.47 -14.71
CA PRO A 124 23.14 -5.65 -13.34
C PRO A 124 22.28 -4.85 -12.35
N GLN A 125 22.13 -5.37 -11.13
CA GLN A 125 21.34 -4.71 -10.09
C GLN A 125 22.15 -3.73 -9.24
N TRP A 126 21.51 -2.61 -8.91
CA TRP A 126 22.04 -1.67 -7.93
C TRP A 126 21.85 -2.20 -6.51
N LYS A 127 22.94 -2.35 -5.75
CA LYS A 127 22.88 -2.77 -4.34
C LYS A 127 22.54 -1.57 -3.45
N HIS A 128 21.32 -1.52 -2.92
CA HIS A 128 20.99 -0.55 -1.87
C HIS A 128 21.59 -0.97 -0.52
N ARG A 129 22.52 -0.17 0.02
CA ARG A 129 22.93 -0.25 1.43
C ARG A 129 21.83 0.36 2.29
N THR A 130 21.21 -0.43 3.16
CA THR A 130 20.31 0.10 4.19
C THR A 130 21.13 0.52 5.40
N GLY A 131 21.38 1.83 5.56
CA GLY A 131 21.98 2.39 6.76
C GLY A 131 21.01 2.35 7.95
N SER A 132 21.41 1.75 9.06
CA SER A 132 20.69 1.81 10.33
C SER A 132 21.02 3.11 11.05
N GLY A 133 20.25 4.17 10.81
CA GLY A 133 20.38 5.41 11.57
C GLY A 133 20.01 5.20 13.04
N GLN A 134 20.90 5.62 13.95
CA GLN A 134 20.65 5.61 15.40
C GLN A 134 19.55 6.61 15.76
N ALA A 135 18.64 6.20 16.66
CA ALA A 135 17.43 6.94 17.01
C ALA A 135 17.71 8.01 18.07
N ARG A 136 17.23 9.25 17.83
CA ARG A 136 17.02 10.26 18.87
C ARG A 136 15.58 10.16 19.40
N PRO A 137 15.33 10.25 20.71
CA PRO A 137 13.97 10.21 21.26
C PRO A 137 13.20 11.49 20.92
N LEU A 138 11.94 11.35 20.49
CA LEU A 138 11.02 12.45 20.23
C LEU A 138 10.18 12.69 21.50
N ILE A 139 10.23 13.89 22.07
CA ILE A 139 9.71 14.17 23.43
C ILE A 139 8.18 14.42 23.43
N PHE A 140 7.56 14.68 22.27
CA PHE A 140 6.19 15.21 22.19
C PHE A 140 5.05 14.17 22.14
N LEU A 141 5.34 12.88 22.01
CA LEU A 141 4.33 11.84 21.80
C LEU A 141 4.12 10.98 23.07
N PRO A 142 2.87 10.63 23.45
CA PRO A 142 2.61 9.76 24.59
C PRO A 142 3.35 8.42 24.46
N TYR A 143 3.88 7.90 25.56
CA TYR A 143 4.57 6.60 25.58
C TYR A 143 3.67 5.46 25.09
N LEU A 144 2.38 5.52 25.43
CA LEU A 144 1.34 4.57 25.01
C LEU A 144 1.10 4.54 23.49
N ALA A 145 1.57 5.55 22.76
CA ALA A 145 1.44 5.69 21.31
C ALA A 145 2.77 5.42 20.59
N PHE A 146 3.51 4.40 21.02
CA PHE A 146 4.82 4.06 20.48
C PHE A 146 4.82 3.71 18.99
N GLU A 147 3.68 3.33 18.40
CA GLU A 147 3.56 3.15 16.95
C GLU A 147 3.88 4.45 16.22
N TRP A 148 3.42 5.60 16.75
CA TRP A 148 3.71 6.92 16.20
C TRP A 148 5.17 7.31 16.40
N HIS A 149 5.78 6.98 17.54
CA HIS A 149 7.23 7.17 17.74
C HIS A 149 8.05 6.39 16.70
N SER A 150 7.73 5.12 16.50
CA SER A 150 8.39 4.29 15.50
C SER A 150 8.20 4.83 14.08
N ALA A 151 6.99 5.28 13.75
CA ALA A 151 6.69 5.88 12.47
C ALA A 151 7.42 7.20 12.23
N MET A 152 7.46 8.12 13.20
CA MET A 152 8.18 9.38 13.06
C MET A 152 9.69 9.17 12.85
N ARG A 153 10.28 8.14 13.47
CA ARG A 153 11.69 7.80 13.21
C ARG A 153 11.92 7.30 11.79
N ARG A 154 10.96 6.57 11.21
CA ARG A 154 11.10 5.95 9.89
C ARG A 154 10.66 6.87 8.74
N TYR A 155 9.62 7.64 8.97
CA TYR A 155 8.90 8.42 7.97
C TYR A 155 8.74 9.90 8.36
N GLY A 156 9.36 10.37 9.45
CA GLY A 156 9.18 11.74 9.94
C GLY A 156 9.50 12.81 8.90
N TRP A 157 10.50 12.56 8.05
CA TRP A 157 10.81 13.44 6.93
C TRP A 157 9.68 13.48 5.89
N LEU A 158 9.00 12.35 5.61
CA LEU A 158 7.82 12.31 4.74
C LEU A 158 6.64 13.02 5.38
N PHE A 159 6.43 12.85 6.70
CA PHE A 159 5.42 13.62 7.42
C PHE A 159 5.68 15.12 7.29
N GLY A 160 6.91 15.58 7.52
CA GLY A 160 7.29 16.98 7.31
C GLY A 160 7.11 17.45 5.87
N LEU A 161 7.56 16.66 4.90
CA LEU A 161 7.42 16.94 3.47
C LEU A 161 5.96 17.08 3.03
N PHE A 162 5.05 16.27 3.58
CA PHE A 162 3.63 16.36 3.26
C PHE A 162 2.89 17.42 4.08
N TYR A 163 3.34 17.70 5.31
CA TYR A 163 2.67 18.62 6.21
C TYR A 163 2.99 20.09 5.93
N LEU A 164 4.27 20.42 5.75
CA LEU A 164 4.71 21.82 5.60
C LEU A 164 4.13 22.52 4.38
N PRO A 165 4.05 21.90 3.18
CA PRO A 165 3.42 22.54 2.03
C PRO A 165 1.94 22.86 2.24
N GLY A 166 1.21 22.02 2.97
CA GLY A 166 -0.21 22.28 3.26
C GLY A 166 -0.42 23.51 4.13
N LEU A 167 0.51 23.80 5.04
CA LEU A 167 0.50 25.02 5.83
C LEU A 167 0.98 26.23 5.02
N ALA A 168 2.08 26.08 4.29
CA ALA A 168 2.71 27.18 3.54
C ALA A 168 1.83 27.68 2.38
N PHE A 169 1.17 26.76 1.68
CA PHE A 169 0.30 27.04 0.54
C PHE A 169 -1.18 26.98 0.91
N GLY A 170 -1.51 27.27 2.17
CA GLY A 170 -2.87 27.19 2.71
C GLY A 170 -3.92 28.06 2.00
N SER A 171 -3.48 29.09 1.28
CA SER A 171 -4.33 29.92 0.42
C SER A 171 -4.94 29.14 -0.76
N TYR A 172 -4.30 28.06 -1.19
CA TYR A 172 -4.83 27.16 -2.20
C TYR A 172 -5.66 26.07 -1.51
N THR A 173 -6.97 26.04 -1.77
CA THR A 173 -7.91 25.07 -1.19
C THR A 173 -7.42 23.61 -1.29
N GLY A 174 -6.77 23.25 -2.39
CA GLY A 174 -6.28 21.89 -2.61
C GLY A 174 -5.08 21.49 -1.74
N ALA A 175 -4.25 22.44 -1.29
CA ALA A 175 -3.00 22.12 -0.61
C ALA A 175 -3.19 21.49 0.78
N PRO A 176 -3.99 22.07 1.71
CA PRO A 176 -4.26 21.43 3.00
C PRO A 176 -4.96 20.07 2.85
N LEU A 177 -5.90 19.93 1.90
CA LEU A 177 -6.60 18.68 1.63
C LEU A 177 -5.64 17.59 1.15
N LEU A 178 -4.77 17.92 0.19
CA LEU A 178 -3.76 17.00 -0.32
C LEU A 178 -2.80 16.57 0.80
N SER A 179 -2.37 17.49 1.65
CA SER A 179 -1.54 17.17 2.82
C SER A 179 -2.22 16.17 3.75
N VAL A 180 -3.51 16.35 4.09
CA VAL A 180 -4.27 15.39 4.91
C VAL A 180 -4.33 14.02 4.25
N VAL A 181 -4.61 13.95 2.94
CA VAL A 181 -4.66 12.68 2.19
C VAL A 181 -3.29 11.99 2.17
N LEU A 182 -2.21 12.72 1.91
CA LEU A 182 -0.86 12.16 1.88
C LEU A 182 -0.41 11.67 3.26
N ILE A 183 -0.71 12.40 4.33
CA ILE A 183 -0.39 11.99 5.70
C ILE A 183 -1.16 10.73 6.09
N THR A 184 -2.46 10.69 5.78
CA THR A 184 -3.31 9.52 6.08
C THR A 184 -2.88 8.29 5.28
N SER A 185 -2.32 8.46 4.07
CA SER A 185 -1.75 7.35 3.29
C SER A 185 -0.58 6.63 3.98
N LEU A 186 0.09 7.27 4.93
CA LEU A 186 1.20 6.68 5.69
C LEU A 186 0.72 5.75 6.82
N LEU A 187 -0.56 5.82 7.22
CA LEU A 187 -1.10 5.12 8.39
C LEU A 187 -0.89 3.59 8.38
N PRO A 188 -1.08 2.85 7.27
CA PRO A 188 -0.80 1.41 7.24
C PRO A 188 0.67 1.09 7.55
N GLY A 189 1.58 2.00 7.20
CA GLY A 189 3.00 1.90 7.52
C GLY A 189 3.30 2.13 9.01
N VAL A 190 2.49 2.94 9.70
CA VAL A 190 2.56 3.18 11.15
C VAL A 190 2.21 1.89 11.91
N PHE A 191 1.15 1.20 11.50
CA PHE A 191 0.62 0.01 12.18
C PHE A 191 1.10 -1.33 11.58
N ASP A 192 2.18 -1.32 10.78
CA ASP A 192 2.67 -2.52 10.08
C ASP A 192 3.23 -3.60 11.03
N HIS A 193 3.93 -3.17 12.08
CA HIS A 193 4.66 -4.07 12.96
C HIS A 193 3.75 -4.67 14.04
N CYS A 194 3.83 -5.99 14.21
CA CYS A 194 3.22 -6.66 15.34
C CYS A 194 4.05 -6.38 16.58
N GLU A 195 3.37 -6.23 17.70
CA GLU A 195 3.98 -5.98 18.99
C GLU A 195 4.13 -7.29 19.75
N PRO A 196 5.14 -7.42 20.63
CA PRO A 196 5.19 -8.52 21.59
C PRO A 196 3.95 -8.49 22.51
N LYS A 197 3.53 -9.66 23.00
CA LYS A 197 2.27 -9.82 23.75
C LYS A 197 2.27 -8.93 24.99
N GLU A 198 3.40 -8.89 25.68
CA GLU A 198 3.64 -8.20 26.95
C GLU A 198 3.35 -6.69 26.85
N LEU A 199 3.61 -6.06 25.70
CA LEU A 199 3.29 -4.63 25.50
C LEU A 199 1.79 -4.37 25.32
N MET A 200 1.03 -5.38 24.93
CA MET A 200 -0.40 -5.26 24.59
C MET A 200 -1.32 -5.64 25.75
N GLU A 201 -0.80 -6.39 26.73
CA GLU A 201 -1.55 -6.82 27.91
C GLU A 201 -2.23 -5.64 28.65
N PRO A 202 -1.54 -4.52 28.96
CA PRO A 202 -2.18 -3.40 29.68
C PRO A 202 -3.42 -2.83 28.98
N PHE A 203 -3.46 -2.90 27.64
CA PHE A 203 -4.59 -2.41 26.86
C PHE A 203 -5.75 -3.40 26.82
N PHE A 204 -5.47 -4.69 26.68
CA PHE A 204 -6.51 -5.70 26.40
C PHE A 204 -7.04 -6.44 27.63
N PHE A 205 -6.36 -6.37 28.77
CA PHE A 205 -6.92 -6.83 30.05
C PHE A 205 -8.07 -5.95 30.55
N GLN A 206 -8.17 -4.71 30.06
CA GLN A 206 -9.24 -3.80 30.43
C GLN A 206 -10.45 -3.94 29.49
N PRO A 207 -11.69 -3.79 30.01
CA PRO A 207 -12.87 -3.79 29.16
C PRO A 207 -12.77 -2.67 28.13
N ARG A 208 -13.13 -2.99 26.88
CA ARG A 208 -13.09 -2.05 25.73
C ARG A 208 -11.68 -1.59 25.33
N GLY A 209 -10.63 -2.37 25.61
CA GLY A 209 -9.25 -2.08 25.19
C GLY A 209 -9.08 -1.65 23.74
N LEU A 210 -9.78 -2.33 22.81
CA LEU A 210 -9.76 -1.98 21.39
C LEU A 210 -10.33 -0.57 21.10
N TRP A 211 -11.41 -0.17 21.78
CA TRP A 211 -11.99 1.17 21.65
C TRP A 211 -11.08 2.26 22.22
N ARG A 212 -10.44 1.99 23.36
CA ARG A 212 -9.45 2.91 23.95
C ARG A 212 -8.29 3.14 23.00
N LYS A 213 -7.81 2.08 22.34
CA LYS A 213 -6.73 2.18 21.35
C LYS A 213 -7.16 2.96 20.11
N LEU A 214 -8.35 2.70 19.55
CA LEU A 214 -8.90 3.51 18.47
C LEU A 214 -9.03 4.99 18.86
N GLY A 215 -9.58 5.27 20.05
CA GLY A 215 -9.78 6.63 20.54
C GLY A 215 -8.47 7.40 20.72
N LEU A 216 -7.44 6.77 21.32
CA LEU A 216 -6.12 7.37 21.48
C LEU A 216 -5.52 7.78 20.13
N HIS A 217 -5.49 6.86 19.16
CA HIS A 217 -4.89 7.17 17.86
C HIS A 217 -5.75 8.12 17.02
N ALA A 218 -7.08 8.08 17.17
CA ALA A 218 -7.98 9.04 16.52
C ALA A 218 -7.75 10.45 17.06
N ALA A 219 -7.63 10.62 18.38
CA ALA A 219 -7.30 11.90 19.00
C ALA A 219 -5.95 12.43 18.50
N LEU A 220 -4.92 11.58 18.44
CA LEU A 220 -3.60 11.97 17.90
C LEU A 220 -3.67 12.41 16.43
N LEU A 221 -4.44 11.70 15.60
CA LEU A 221 -4.63 12.08 14.19
C LEU A 221 -5.36 13.42 14.07
N ILE A 222 -6.42 13.63 14.85
CA ILE A 222 -7.18 14.90 14.87
C ILE A 222 -6.27 16.05 15.30
N ILE A 223 -5.51 15.88 16.40
CA ILE A 223 -4.58 16.89 16.89
C ILE A 223 -3.52 17.23 15.84
N ALA A 224 -2.99 16.21 15.14
CA ALA A 224 -2.00 16.42 14.08
C ALA A 224 -2.58 17.19 12.88
N ILE A 225 -3.82 16.89 12.47
CA ILE A 225 -4.49 17.54 11.34
C ILE A 225 -5.03 18.93 11.71
N LEU A 226 -5.29 19.21 12.99
CA LEU A 226 -5.97 20.43 13.44
C LEU A 226 -5.35 21.72 12.86
N PRO A 227 -4.02 21.94 12.84
CA PRO A 227 -3.46 23.16 12.25
C PRO A 227 -3.74 23.29 10.74
N LEU A 228 -3.71 22.19 9.98
CA LEU A 228 -4.09 22.19 8.56
C LEU A 228 -5.58 22.51 8.38
N ALA A 229 -6.43 21.99 9.25
CA ALA A 229 -7.86 22.28 9.23
C ALA A 229 -8.15 23.75 9.55
N VAL A 230 -7.47 24.33 10.54
CA VAL A 230 -7.58 25.76 10.88
C VAL A 230 -7.19 26.63 9.68
N VAL A 231 -6.03 26.37 9.06
CA VAL A 231 -5.59 27.08 7.85
C VAL A 231 -6.62 26.96 6.73
N PHE A 232 -7.14 25.75 6.49
CA PHE A 232 -8.16 25.53 5.47
C PHE A 232 -9.46 26.31 5.73
N PHE A 233 -9.96 26.32 6.97
CA PHE A 233 -11.19 27.04 7.30
C PHE A 233 -11.03 28.57 7.23
N ILE A 234 -9.82 29.09 7.43
CA ILE A 234 -9.53 30.52 7.27
C ILE A 234 -9.55 30.92 5.79
N PHE A 235 -8.88 30.16 4.92
CA PHE A 235 -8.71 30.52 3.51
C PHE A 235 -9.80 29.98 2.57
N SER A 236 -10.55 28.96 2.97
CA SER A 236 -11.56 28.30 2.12
C SER A 236 -12.80 27.87 2.92
N PRO A 237 -13.47 28.78 3.65
CA PRO A 237 -14.64 28.46 4.49
C PRO A 237 -15.83 27.93 3.68
N GLU A 238 -15.99 28.34 2.42
CA GLU A 238 -17.11 27.97 1.55
C GLU A 238 -17.20 26.45 1.32
N VAL A 239 -16.06 25.77 1.31
CA VAL A 239 -15.94 24.33 1.06
C VAL A 239 -15.50 23.55 2.29
N TRP A 240 -15.89 24.03 3.48
CA TRP A 240 -15.61 23.42 4.79
C TRP A 240 -15.86 21.91 4.85
N TYR A 241 -16.91 21.43 4.16
CA TYR A 241 -17.30 20.02 4.12
C TYR A 241 -16.22 19.11 3.51
N LEU A 242 -15.37 19.62 2.62
CA LEU A 242 -14.27 18.84 2.04
C LEU A 242 -13.22 18.46 3.09
N MET A 243 -12.89 19.38 4.01
CA MET A 243 -11.96 19.11 5.10
C MET A 243 -12.54 18.10 6.09
N LEU A 244 -13.84 18.22 6.42
CA LEU A 244 -14.50 17.23 7.27
C LEU A 244 -14.57 15.85 6.61
N LEU A 245 -14.83 15.80 5.30
CA LEU A 245 -14.83 14.55 4.55
C LEU A 245 -13.43 13.92 4.53
N ALA A 246 -12.38 14.70 4.28
CA ALA A 246 -11.00 14.24 4.33
C ALA A 246 -10.62 13.70 5.72
N LEU A 247 -11.03 14.39 6.79
CA LEU A 247 -10.84 13.95 8.17
C LEU A 247 -11.59 12.63 8.45
N LEU A 248 -12.85 12.53 8.00
CA LEU A 248 -13.66 11.32 8.16
C LEU A 248 -13.02 10.12 7.43
N ILE A 249 -12.59 10.30 6.18
CA ILE A 249 -11.88 9.28 5.41
C ILE A 249 -10.59 8.88 6.13
N GLY A 250 -9.82 9.86 6.63
CA GLY A 250 -8.61 9.61 7.43
C GLY A 250 -8.87 8.79 8.69
N LEU A 251 -9.95 9.08 9.42
CA LEU A 251 -10.36 8.34 10.61
C LEU A 251 -10.82 6.91 10.29
N LEU A 252 -11.58 6.72 9.20
CA LEU A 252 -11.98 5.40 8.74
C LEU A 252 -10.76 4.58 8.30
N TYR A 253 -9.78 5.22 7.65
CA TYR A 253 -8.54 4.58 7.24
C TYR A 253 -7.64 4.21 8.42
N LEU A 254 -7.58 5.08 9.44
CA LEU A 254 -6.93 4.78 10.71
C LEU A 254 -7.58 3.57 11.40
N ALA A 255 -8.91 3.58 11.50
CA ALA A 255 -9.67 2.47 12.07
C ALA A 255 -9.38 1.18 11.30
N PHE A 256 -9.33 1.23 9.98
CA PHE A 256 -8.94 0.09 9.15
C PHE A 256 -7.53 -0.41 9.50
N ALA A 257 -6.52 0.46 9.55
CA ALA A 257 -5.14 0.05 9.82
C ALA A 257 -5.01 -0.66 11.19
N ILE A 258 -5.65 -0.12 12.22
CA ILE A 258 -5.68 -0.68 13.57
C ILE A 258 -6.45 -2.01 13.59
N LEU A 259 -7.68 -2.03 13.09
CA LEU A 259 -8.53 -3.22 13.14
C LEU A 259 -7.97 -4.35 12.27
N TYR A 260 -7.36 -4.04 11.14
CA TYR A 260 -6.70 -5.02 10.28
C TYR A 260 -5.53 -5.69 11.01
N LYS A 261 -4.67 -4.88 11.67
CA LYS A 261 -3.58 -5.36 12.53
C LYS A 261 -4.09 -6.34 13.57
N TYR A 262 -5.11 -5.99 14.36
CA TYR A 262 -5.61 -6.85 15.44
C TYR A 262 -6.46 -8.03 14.97
N ALA A 263 -7.17 -7.92 13.85
CA ALA A 263 -7.88 -9.04 13.25
C ALA A 263 -6.93 -10.12 12.74
N HIS A 264 -5.68 -9.77 12.41
CA HIS A 264 -4.68 -10.67 11.83
C HIS A 264 -3.42 -10.84 12.70
N TYR A 265 -3.49 -10.34 13.94
CA TYR A 265 -2.40 -10.41 14.91
C TYR A 265 -2.10 -11.87 15.29
N PHE A 266 -0.82 -12.18 15.47
CA PHE A 266 -0.34 -13.45 15.99
C PHE A 266 0.97 -13.23 16.73
N PRO A 267 1.15 -13.76 17.96
CA PRO A 267 2.38 -13.58 18.72
C PRO A 267 3.60 -14.10 17.94
N GLY A 268 4.72 -13.36 17.98
CA GLY A 268 5.95 -13.75 17.28
C GLY A 268 5.97 -13.47 15.77
N ARG A 269 4.85 -13.06 15.16
CA ARG A 269 4.86 -12.52 13.79
C ARG A 269 5.51 -11.14 13.81
N ARG A 270 6.33 -10.77 12.82
CA ARG A 270 6.95 -9.43 12.77
C ARG A 270 6.08 -8.37 12.10
N LYS A 271 5.29 -8.76 11.09
CA LYS A 271 4.49 -7.84 10.28
C LYS A 271 3.15 -8.44 9.89
N VAL A 272 2.12 -7.59 9.85
CA VAL A 272 0.79 -7.95 9.36
C VAL A 272 0.57 -7.50 7.90
N HIS A 273 1.50 -6.71 7.33
CA HIS A 273 1.28 -5.95 6.09
C HIS A 273 0.52 -6.68 4.97
N ASN A 274 -0.50 -6.01 4.46
CA ASN A 274 -1.06 -6.28 3.15
C ASN A 274 -1.37 -4.96 2.44
N SER A 275 -0.35 -4.40 1.76
CA SER A 275 -0.42 -3.14 1.00
C SER A 275 -1.60 -3.12 0.04
N LEU A 276 -1.91 -4.27 -0.56
CA LEU A 276 -2.99 -4.39 -1.52
C LEU A 276 -4.36 -4.24 -0.86
N THR A 277 -4.59 -4.85 0.30
CA THR A 277 -5.84 -4.66 1.06
C THR A 277 -5.98 -3.21 1.50
N ALA A 278 -4.91 -2.60 2.01
CA ALA A 278 -4.92 -1.21 2.42
C ALA A 278 -5.19 -0.24 1.25
N GLY A 279 -4.62 -0.52 0.06
CA GLY A 279 -4.87 0.27 -1.15
C GLY A 279 -6.32 0.13 -1.65
N LEU A 280 -6.83 -1.09 -1.72
CA LEU A 280 -8.23 -1.33 -2.14
C LEU A 280 -9.23 -0.67 -1.20
N PHE A 281 -8.97 -0.72 0.11
CA PHE A 281 -9.82 -0.05 1.09
C PHE A 281 -9.77 1.48 0.95
N ALA A 282 -8.58 2.06 0.72
CA ALA A 282 -8.45 3.51 0.48
C ALA A 282 -9.21 3.95 -0.78
N LEU A 283 -9.02 3.22 -1.90
CA LEU A 283 -9.74 3.50 -3.15
C LEU A 283 -11.25 3.34 -2.98
N GLY A 284 -11.68 2.30 -2.27
CA GLY A 284 -13.09 2.05 -1.98
C GLY A 284 -13.74 3.14 -1.11
N LEU A 285 -12.99 3.81 -0.23
CA LEU A 285 -13.50 4.95 0.54
C LEU A 285 -13.64 6.22 -0.29
N ILE A 286 -12.76 6.44 -1.27
CA ILE A 286 -12.78 7.64 -2.14
C ILE A 286 -13.92 7.54 -3.15
N ILE A 287 -14.22 6.34 -3.65
CA ILE A 287 -15.27 6.12 -4.64
C ILE A 287 -16.61 5.96 -3.91
N PRO A 288 -17.56 6.91 -4.02
CA PRO A 288 -18.77 6.94 -3.18
C PRO A 288 -19.59 5.65 -3.25
N PHE A 289 -19.67 5.03 -4.44
CA PHE A 289 -20.38 3.77 -4.65
C PHE A 289 -19.82 2.59 -3.83
N PHE A 290 -18.51 2.59 -3.56
CA PHE A 290 -17.82 1.52 -2.84
C PHE A 290 -17.64 1.81 -1.34
N ALA A 291 -17.91 3.03 -0.89
CA ALA A 291 -17.77 3.42 0.51
C ALA A 291 -18.65 2.59 1.47
N PRO A 292 -19.93 2.27 1.17
CA PRO A 292 -20.75 1.42 2.04
C PRO A 292 -20.14 0.03 2.26
N ALA A 293 -19.55 -0.57 1.22
CA ALA A 293 -18.89 -1.87 1.33
C ALA A 293 -17.65 -1.80 2.23
N CYS A 294 -16.89 -0.69 2.19
CA CYS A 294 -15.78 -0.45 3.10
C CYS A 294 -16.24 -0.34 4.56
N LEU A 295 -17.36 0.35 4.81
CA LEU A 295 -17.95 0.44 6.15
C LEU A 295 -18.38 -0.94 6.68
N VAL A 296 -19.04 -1.75 5.86
CA VAL A 296 -19.38 -3.14 6.21
C VAL A 296 -18.11 -3.95 6.51
N TYR A 297 -17.06 -3.79 5.71
CA TYR A 297 -15.79 -4.46 5.93
C TYR A 297 -15.12 -4.07 7.26
N LEU A 298 -15.19 -2.79 7.67
CA LEU A 298 -14.74 -2.34 8.99
C LEU A 298 -15.49 -3.05 10.12
N ILE A 299 -16.81 -3.22 10.00
CA ILE A 299 -17.62 -3.94 11.00
C ILE A 299 -17.18 -5.41 11.10
N VAL A 300 -16.90 -6.05 9.97
CA VAL A 300 -16.38 -7.43 9.94
C VAL A 300 -15.00 -7.51 10.60
N LEU A 301 -14.09 -6.58 10.29
CA LEU A 301 -12.77 -6.51 10.91
C LEU A 301 -12.87 -6.26 12.42
N PHE A 302 -13.78 -5.40 12.86
CA PHE A 302 -14.02 -5.14 14.27
C PHE A 302 -14.44 -6.40 15.02
N ARG A 303 -15.41 -7.16 14.47
CA ARG A 303 -15.84 -8.44 15.03
C ARG A 303 -14.69 -9.45 15.09
N LYS A 304 -13.87 -9.55 14.04
CA LYS A 304 -12.70 -10.44 14.00
C LYS A 304 -11.64 -10.04 15.02
N ALA A 305 -11.30 -8.75 15.09
CA ALA A 305 -10.33 -8.21 16.04
C ALA A 305 -10.77 -8.49 17.49
N LYS A 306 -12.03 -8.24 17.84
CA LYS A 306 -12.56 -8.53 19.18
C LYS A 306 -12.42 -10.01 19.53
N LYS A 307 -12.84 -10.92 18.65
CA LYS A 307 -12.71 -12.38 18.88
C LYS A 307 -11.25 -12.80 19.07
N ARG A 308 -10.35 -12.27 18.24
CA ARG A 308 -8.93 -12.63 18.27
C ARG A 308 -8.21 -12.09 19.50
N VAL A 309 -8.53 -10.87 19.93
CA VAL A 309 -8.02 -10.30 21.17
C VAL A 309 -8.44 -11.17 22.37
N VAL A 310 -9.73 -11.53 22.45
CA VAL A 310 -10.22 -12.40 23.53
C VAL A 310 -9.51 -13.76 23.53
N LEU A 311 -9.25 -14.35 22.36
CA LEU A 311 -8.56 -15.64 22.27
C LEU A 311 -7.09 -15.60 22.72
N ILE A 312 -6.42 -14.46 22.64
CA ILE A 312 -4.99 -14.33 22.94
C ILE A 312 -4.73 -13.84 24.37
N TYR A 313 -5.64 -13.02 24.90
CA TYR A 313 -5.50 -12.30 26.17
C TYR A 313 -6.58 -12.64 27.22
N GLY A 314 -7.64 -13.35 26.85
CA GLY A 314 -8.63 -13.90 27.78
C GLY A 314 -8.24 -15.30 28.21
#